data_AF-A0A0G0MKA2-F1
#
_entry.id   AF-A0A0G0MKA2-F1
#
_cell.length_a   1.000
_cell.length_b   1.000
_cell.length_c   1.000
_cell.angle_alpha   90.00
_cell.angle_beta   90.00
_cell.angle_gamma   90.00
#
_symmetry.space_group_name_H-M   'P 1'
#
loop_
_entity.id
_entity.type
_entity.pdbx_description
1 polymer ?
#
loop_
_entity_poly.entity_id
_entity_poly.type
_entity_poly.pdbx_seq_one_letter_code
_entity_poly.pdbx_strand_id
1 'polypeptide(L)'
;MSYICQICGKKSVVGSSQKHKRGVAGKRWIDRVTPTPRLFKPNLQRVTLRIRGEERQMRICAKCLKRIKKFGAVRNYKSISVV
;
A
#
# COMPACT_ATOMS: atom_id res chain seq x y z
N MET A 1 4.78 12.70 -11.20
CA MET A 1 3.72 12.03 -10.40
C MET A 1 4.34 11.26 -9.24
N SER A 2 4.08 11.67 -8.00
CA SER A 2 4.53 10.96 -6.80
C SER A 2 3.87 9.58 -6.67
N TYR A 3 4.62 8.56 -6.20
CA TYR A 3 4.13 7.18 -5.97
C TYR A 3 3.26 7.11 -4.71
N ILE A 4 2.09 7.75 -4.77
CA ILE A 4 1.17 7.93 -3.65
C ILE A 4 -0.25 7.53 -4.08
N CYS A 5 -1.00 6.89 -3.17
CA CYS A 5 -2.42 6.63 -3.39
C CYS A 5 -3.22 7.93 -3.33
N GLN A 6 -3.94 8.28 -4.39
CA GLN A 6 -4.69 9.53 -4.47
C GLN A 6 -5.90 9.59 -3.52
N ILE A 7 -6.40 8.44 -3.05
CA ILE A 7 -7.57 8.39 -2.14
C ILE A 7 -7.15 8.41 -0.67
N CYS A 8 -6.18 7.57 -0.28
CA CYS A 8 -5.80 7.43 1.13
C CYS A 8 -4.47 8.07 1.54
N GLY A 9 -3.69 8.57 0.57
CA GLY A 9 -2.39 9.19 0.84
C GLY A 9 -1.28 8.20 1.18
N LYS A 10 -1.50 6.89 1.01
CA LYS A 10 -0.45 5.89 1.25
C LYS A 10 0.76 6.18 0.38
N LYS A 11 1.89 6.39 1.04
CA LYS A 11 3.20 6.65 0.45
C LYS A 11 4.18 5.53 0.82
N SER A 12 5.32 5.52 0.16
CA SER A 12 6.43 4.66 0.54
C SER A 12 6.92 4.98 1.94
N VAL A 13 7.25 3.94 2.71
CA VAL A 13 7.79 4.06 4.06
C VAL A 13 9.18 3.45 4.09
N VAL A 14 10.11 4.10 4.80
CA VAL A 14 11.46 3.57 5.03
C VAL A 14 11.40 2.60 6.21
N GLY A 15 12.10 1.49 6.09
CA GLY A 15 12.41 0.64 7.23
C GLY A 15 13.61 -0.25 6.93
N SER A 16 13.73 -1.35 7.65
CA SER A 16 14.89 -2.24 7.54
C SER A 16 14.48 -3.70 7.49
N SER A 17 15.36 -4.54 6.95
CA SER A 17 15.26 -5.99 7.04
C SER A 17 16.30 -6.48 8.05
N GLN A 18 15.82 -7.15 9.08
CA GLN A 18 16.61 -7.76 10.14
C GLN A 18 16.35 -9.27 10.07
N LYS A 19 17.16 -9.98 9.29
CA LYS A 19 17.05 -11.43 9.10
C LYS A 19 18.40 -12.07 9.25
N HIS A 20 18.48 -13.08 10.11
CA HIS A 20 19.64 -13.94 10.20
C HIS A 20 19.60 -15.05 9.14
N LYS A 21 20.77 -15.65 8.87
CA LYS A 21 20.87 -16.91 8.12
C LYS A 21 20.34 -18.08 8.96
N ARG A 22 19.91 -19.16 8.31
CA ARG A 22 19.44 -20.37 9.00
C ARG A 22 20.60 -20.99 9.80
N GLY A 23 20.35 -21.42 11.04
CA GLY A 23 21.34 -22.12 11.88
C GLY A 23 22.09 -21.27 12.92
N VAL A 24 21.75 -19.99 13.11
CA VAL A 24 22.34 -19.20 14.23
C VAL A 24 21.97 -19.82 15.56
N ALA A 25 23.00 -20.14 16.36
CA ALA A 25 22.89 -20.88 17.60
C ALA A 25 21.97 -20.18 18.62
N GLY A 26 20.81 -20.80 18.86
CA GLY A 26 20.10 -20.73 20.14
C GLY A 26 19.37 -19.44 20.48
N LYS A 27 18.73 -18.74 19.53
CA LYS A 27 17.88 -17.55 19.77
C LYS A 27 18.55 -16.35 20.48
N ARG A 28 19.78 -16.49 20.99
CA ARG A 28 20.54 -15.46 21.74
C ARG A 28 20.98 -14.27 20.88
N TRP A 29 21.04 -14.46 19.56
CA TRP A 29 21.55 -13.46 18.62
C TRP A 29 20.46 -12.80 17.78
N ILE A 30 19.17 -13.09 18.03
CA ILE A 30 18.04 -12.65 17.19
C ILE A 30 18.05 -11.14 16.94
N ASP A 31 18.31 -10.34 17.98
CA ASP A 31 18.24 -8.88 17.88
C ASP A 31 19.55 -8.20 17.47
N ARG A 32 20.64 -8.97 17.28
CA ARG A 32 21.98 -8.44 16.98
C ARG A 32 22.33 -8.43 15.48
N VAL A 33 21.34 -8.56 14.60
CA VAL A 33 21.59 -8.51 13.15
C VAL A 33 21.75 -7.08 12.67
N THR A 34 22.74 -6.86 11.80
CA THR A 34 22.89 -5.58 11.11
C THR A 34 21.65 -5.29 10.24
N PRO A 35 20.89 -4.22 10.50
CA PRO A 35 19.71 -3.89 9.72
C PRO A 35 20.11 -3.46 8.31
N THR A 36 19.50 -4.07 7.30
CA THR A 36 19.66 -3.62 5.91
C THR A 36 18.52 -2.67 5.55
N PRO A 37 18.78 -1.41 5.16
CA PRO A 37 17.73 -0.46 4.85
C PRO A 37 16.95 -0.90 3.61
N ARG A 38 15.62 -0.73 3.66
CA ARG A 38 14.72 -1.04 2.55
C ARG A 38 13.56 -0.07 2.50
N LEU A 39 12.99 0.07 1.31
CA LEU A 39 11.84 0.93 1.06
C LEU A 39 10.59 0.09 0.82
N PHE A 40 9.57 0.28 1.66
CA PHE A 40 8.29 -0.40 1.54
C PHE A 40 7.37 0.39 0.62
N LYS A 41 7.23 -0.08 -0.62
CA LYS A 41 6.35 0.53 -1.62
C LYS A 41 4.89 0.10 -1.38
N PRO A 42 3.90 1.02 -1.42
CA PRO A 42 2.50 0.63 -1.43
C PRO A 42 2.15 -0.13 -2.73
N ASN A 43 1.24 -1.10 -2.64
CA ASN A 43 0.66 -1.76 -3.81
C ASN A 43 -0.36 -0.79 -4.46
N LEU A 44 0.12 0.02 -5.41
CA LEU A 44 -0.67 0.99 -6.19
C LEU A 44 -1.00 0.40 -7.55
N GLN A 45 -2.24 0.57 -7.97
CA GLN A 45 -2.76 0.13 -9.27
C GLN A 45 -3.37 1.33 -9.99
N ARG A 46 -3.22 1.40 -11.32
CA ARG A 46 -3.89 2.40 -12.15
C ARG A 46 -5.27 1.86 -12.51
N VAL A 47 -6.32 2.58 -12.12
CA VAL A 47 -7.71 2.15 -12.31
C VAL A 47 -8.56 3.35 -12.71
N THR A 48 -9.50 3.13 -13.62
CA THR A 48 -10.54 4.09 -13.97
C THR A 48 -11.67 3.99 -12.96
N LEU A 49 -11.96 5.09 -12.26
CA LEU A 49 -13.08 5.17 -11.35
C LEU A 49 -14.14 6.12 -11.88
N ARG A 50 -15.40 5.78 -11.66
CA ARG A 50 -16.52 6.69 -11.83
C ARG A 50 -16.84 7.33 -10.48
N ILE A 51 -16.58 8.63 -10.35
CA ILE A 51 -16.79 9.40 -9.13
C ILE A 51 -17.85 10.46 -9.43
N ARG A 52 -19.02 10.36 -8.80
CA ARG A 52 -20.14 11.32 -9.00
C ARG A 52 -20.52 11.54 -10.46
N GLY A 53 -20.45 10.50 -11.28
CA GLY A 53 -20.80 10.55 -12.71
C GLY A 53 -19.62 10.79 -13.65
N GLU A 54 -18.50 11.33 -13.16
CA GLU A 54 -17.29 11.57 -13.97
C GLU A 54 -16.33 10.38 -13.93
N GLU A 55 -15.74 10.03 -15.06
CA GLU A 55 -14.69 9.02 -15.15
C GLU A 55 -13.31 9.65 -14.98
N ARG A 56 -12.53 9.12 -14.03
CA ARG A 56 -11.17 9.60 -13.76
C ARG A 56 -10.23 8.42 -13.60
N GLN A 57 -9.11 8.45 -14.32
CA GLN A 57 -8.01 7.51 -14.09
C GLN A 57 -7.18 7.94 -12.89
N MET A 58 -7.02 7.03 -11.93
CA MET A 58 -6.31 7.31 -10.68
C MET A 58 -5.37 6.16 -10.27
N ARG A 59 -4.29 6.50 -9.57
CA ARG A 59 -3.40 5.55 -8.88
C ARG A 59 -3.92 5.32 -7.47
N ILE A 60 -4.40 4.10 -7.22
CA ILE A 60 -5.11 3.74 -6.00
C ILE A 60 -4.47 2.50 -5.38
N CYS A 61 -4.41 2.44 -4.05
CA CYS A 61 -3.92 1.25 -3.39
C CYS A 61 -4.92 0.08 -3.44
N ALA A 62 -4.43 -1.15 -3.48
CA ALA A 62 -5.28 -2.34 -3.52
C ALA A 62 -6.33 -2.40 -2.38
N LYS A 63 -6.01 -1.87 -1.18
CA LYS A 63 -6.96 -1.79 -0.05
C LYS A 63 -8.15 -0.86 -0.34
N CYS A 64 -7.91 0.26 -1.02
CA CYS A 64 -8.97 1.18 -1.43
C CYS A 64 -9.79 0.56 -2.57
N LEU A 65 -9.12 -0.07 -3.55
CA LEU A 65 -9.80 -0.77 -4.64
C LEU A 65 -10.76 -1.85 -4.12
N LYS A 66 -10.29 -2.68 -3.17
CA LYS A 66 -11.13 -3.69 -2.50
C LYS A 66 -12.35 -3.09 -1.80
N ARG A 67 -12.20 -1.95 -1.12
CA ARG A 67 -13.31 -1.28 -0.45
C ARG A 67 -14.31 -0.69 -1.43
N ILE A 68 -13.85 -0.08 -2.52
CA ILE A 68 -14.72 0.47 -3.57
C ILE A 68 -15.57 -0.67 -4.14
N LYS A 69 -14.96 -1.79 -4.51
CA LYS A 69 -15.69 -2.95 -5.06
C LYS A 69 -16.74 -3.51 -4.09
N LYS A 70 -16.47 -3.50 -2.78
CA LYS A 70 -17.37 -4.09 -1.78
C LYS A 70 -18.47 -3.15 -1.28
N PHE A 71 -18.16 -1.87 -1.09
CA PHE A 71 -19.03 -0.92 -0.38
C PHE A 71 -19.45 0.27 -1.23
N GLY A 72 -18.87 0.47 -2.43
CA GLY A 72 -19.14 1.65 -3.26
C GLY A 72 -18.73 2.98 -2.62
N ALA A 73 -17.94 2.95 -1.54
CA ALA A 73 -17.55 4.13 -0.78
C ALA A 73 -16.18 3.96 -0.11
N VAL A 74 -15.37 5.02 -0.10
CA VAL A 74 -14.09 5.07 0.61
C VAL A 74 -13.83 6.48 1.15
N ARG A 75 -13.70 6.59 2.48
CA ARG A 75 -13.48 7.88 3.19
C ARG A 75 -14.55 8.91 2.77
N ASN A 76 -14.12 10.07 2.26
CA ASN A 76 -14.99 11.18 1.87
C ASN A 76 -15.62 10.97 0.49
N TYR A 77 -15.20 9.94 -0.25
CA TYR A 77 -15.76 9.62 -1.54
C TYR A 77 -16.94 8.65 -1.36
N LYS A 78 -18.15 9.18 -1.50
CA LYS A 78 -19.40 8.43 -1.58
C LYS A 78 -19.74 8.17 -3.06
N SER A 79 -20.46 7.07 -3.33
CA SER A 79 -20.90 6.64 -4.67
C SER A 79 -19.78 6.54 -5.73
N ILE A 80 -18.79 5.69 -5.46
CA ILE A 80 -17.74 5.32 -6.42
C ILE A 80 -18.01 3.93 -6.97
N SER A 81 -17.91 3.77 -8.29
CA SER A 81 -17.76 2.46 -8.93
C SER A 81 -16.42 2.35 -9.67
N VAL A 82 -15.93 1.12 -9.76
CA VAL A 82 -14.86 0.79 -10.70
C VAL A 82 -15.52 0.61 -12.06
N VAL A 83 -14.99 1.27 -13.08
CA VAL A 83 -15.37 1.05 -14.47
C VAL A 83 -14.76 -0.25 -14.95
#